data_AF-W4P6D5-F1
#
_entry.id   AF-W4P6D5-F1
#
_cell.length_a   1.000
_cell.length_b   1.000
_cell.length_c   1.000
_cell.angle_alpha   90.00
_cell.angle_beta   90.00
_cell.angle_gamma   90.00
#
_symmetry.space_group_name_H-M   'P 1'
#
loop_
_entity.id
_entity.type
_entity.pdbx_description
1 polymer ?
#
loop_
_entity_poly.entity_id
_entity_poly.type
_entity_poly.pdbx_seq_one_letter_code
_entity_poly.pdbx_strand_id
1 'polypeptide(L)'
;MWKAAKRLGYGKTFVNEQGGSVTDDHLFVNRLARIKTVDIVPYHPEGSFTPTWHTVNDTMEHIDKNTLKAVGQTVLEVIYNEK
;
A
#
# COMPACT_ATOMS: atom_id res chain seq x y z
N MET A 1 5.18 2.83 9.63
CA MET A 1 5.04 1.85 8.52
C MET A 1 6.27 1.71 7.63
N TRP A 2 6.67 2.70 6.81
CA TRP A 2 7.84 2.57 5.90
C TRP A 2 9.16 2.16 6.59
N LYS A 3 9.39 2.64 7.82
CA LYS A 3 10.52 2.20 8.65
C LYS A 3 10.48 0.68 8.96
N ALA A 4 9.30 0.13 9.22
CA ALA A 4 9.11 -1.30 9.47
C ALA A 4 9.37 -2.10 8.19
N ALA A 5 8.81 -1.68 7.05
CA ALA A 5 9.09 -2.31 5.74
C ALA A 5 10.60 -2.35 5.44
N LYS A 6 11.30 -1.23 5.64
CA LYS A 6 12.76 -1.14 5.43
C LYS A 6 13.53 -2.10 6.34
N ARG A 7 13.15 -2.21 7.62
CA ARG A 7 13.77 -3.16 8.57
C ARG A 7 13.60 -4.61 8.14
N LEU A 8 12.46 -4.95 7.54
CA LEU A 8 12.16 -6.29 7.03
C LEU A 8 12.77 -6.60 5.65
N GLY A 9 13.47 -5.64 5.03
CA GLY A 9 14.03 -5.81 3.68
C GLY A 9 13.06 -5.48 2.53
N TYR A 10 11.86 -4.99 2.81
CA TYR A 10 10.85 -4.61 1.80
C TYR A 10 10.97 -3.16 1.32
N GLY A 11 12.12 -2.50 1.52
CA GLY A 11 12.33 -1.10 1.12
C GLY A 11 12.25 -0.85 -0.40
N LYS A 12 12.37 -1.89 -1.24
CA LYS A 12 12.12 -1.79 -2.69
C LYS A 12 10.63 -1.78 -3.04
N THR A 13 9.78 -2.37 -2.21
CA THR A 13 8.32 -2.37 -2.36
C THR A 13 7.72 -1.12 -1.72
N PHE A 14 8.20 -0.75 -0.53
CA PHE A 14 7.80 0.46 0.19
C PHE A 14 8.84 1.57 -0.03
N VAL A 15 8.75 2.22 -1.19
CA VAL A 15 9.65 3.32 -1.58
C VAL A 15 9.33 4.56 -0.73
N ASN A 16 10.32 5.08 0.00
CA ASN A 16 10.13 6.21 0.93
C ASN A 16 10.23 7.57 0.20
N GLU A 17 9.33 7.76 -0.77
CA GLU A 17 9.21 8.95 -1.59
C GLU A 17 7.74 9.37 -1.65
N GLN A 18 7.49 10.65 -1.93
CA GLN A 18 6.13 11.15 -2.06
C GLN A 18 5.58 10.73 -3.44
N GLY A 19 4.53 9.90 -3.42
CA GLY A 19 3.76 9.54 -4.61
C GLY A 19 2.68 10.56 -4.94
N GLY A 20 1.73 10.13 -5.77
CA GLY A 20 0.53 10.89 -6.11
C GLY A 20 -0.50 10.97 -4.98
N SER A 21 -1.60 11.68 -5.24
CA SER A 21 -2.77 11.72 -4.35
C SER A 21 -3.89 10.86 -4.94
N VAL A 22 -4.50 10.01 -4.12
CA VAL A 22 -5.63 9.16 -4.51
C VAL A 22 -6.82 9.48 -3.60
N THR A 23 -8.00 9.65 -4.19
CA THR A 23 -9.25 9.67 -3.41
C THR A 23 -9.65 8.23 -3.16
N ASP A 24 -9.58 7.80 -1.91
CA ASP A 24 -9.94 6.45 -1.47
C ASP A 24 -10.62 6.53 -0.09
N ASP A 25 -11.03 5.39 0.46
CA ASP A 25 -11.76 5.27 1.73
C ASP A 25 -11.05 5.99 2.88
N HIS A 26 -9.71 5.93 2.92
CA HIS A 26 -8.91 6.60 3.95
C HIS A 26 -9.22 8.10 4.05
N LEU A 27 -9.59 8.76 2.94
CA LEU A 27 -9.95 10.18 2.94
C LEU A 27 -11.18 10.43 3.82
N PHE A 28 -12.21 9.62 3.65
CA PHE A 28 -13.47 9.75 4.39
C PHE A 28 -13.30 9.30 5.83
N VAL A 29 -12.51 8.26 6.09
CA VAL A 29 -12.16 7.84 7.46
C VAL A 29 -11.44 8.97 8.21
N ASN A 30 -10.44 9.61 7.58
CA ASN A 30 -9.75 10.76 8.18
C ASN A 30 -10.69 11.97 8.40
N ARG A 31 -11.56 12.29 7.43
CA ARG A 31 -12.41 13.50 7.47
C ARG A 31 -13.63 13.35 8.37
N LEU A 32 -14.31 12.21 8.33
CA LEU A 32 -15.58 11.98 9.01
C LEU A 32 -15.35 11.32 10.37
N ALA A 33 -14.63 10.20 10.41
CA ALA A 33 -14.39 9.45 11.64
C ALA A 33 -13.23 10.01 12.48
N ARG A 34 -12.42 10.92 11.92
CA ARG A 34 -11.28 11.57 12.60
C ARG A 34 -10.21 10.59 13.09
N ILE A 35 -10.08 9.44 12.42
CA ILE A 35 -9.03 8.45 12.68
C ILE A 35 -7.90 8.68 11.68
N LYS A 36 -6.66 8.77 12.17
CA LYS A 36 -5.48 8.90 11.32
C LYS A 36 -5.28 7.60 10.56
N THR A 37 -5.63 7.62 9.28
CA THR A 37 -5.58 6.44 8.41
C THR A 37 -4.68 6.72 7.23
N VAL A 38 -3.91 5.71 6.84
CA VAL A 38 -3.03 5.72 5.68
C VAL A 38 -3.48 4.66 4.70
N ASP A 39 -3.11 4.83 3.44
CA ASP A 39 -3.42 3.91 2.36
C ASP A 39 -2.13 3.28 1.81
N ILE A 40 -2.16 1.97 1.58
CA ILE A 40 -1.06 1.21 0.98
C ILE A 40 -1.54 0.78 -0.41
N VAL A 41 -1.31 1.64 -1.39
CA VAL A 41 -1.80 1.49 -2.76
C VAL A 41 -0.62 1.57 -3.74
N PRO A 42 -0.57 0.74 -4.81
CA PRO A 42 0.49 0.83 -5.80
C PRO A 42 0.47 2.20 -6.50
N TYR A 43 1.65 2.81 -6.60
CA TYR A 43 1.86 4.07 -7.32
C TYR A 43 2.49 3.78 -8.67
N HIS A 44 1.97 4.38 -9.75
CA HIS A 44 2.60 4.37 -11.06
C HIS A 44 2.94 5.80 -11.51
N PRO A 45 4.21 6.08 -11.87
CA PRO A 45 4.65 7.43 -12.23
C PRO A 45 3.92 8.05 -13.42
N GLU A 46 3.37 7.23 -14.32
CA GLU A 46 2.62 7.69 -15.51
C GLU A 46 1.17 8.12 -15.19
N GLY A 47 0.80 8.20 -13.91
CA GLY A 47 -0.40 8.89 -13.44
C GLY A 47 -1.68 8.07 -13.40
N SER A 48 -1.62 6.77 -13.69
CA SER A 48 -2.74 5.82 -13.52
C SER A 48 -2.46 4.81 -12.41
N PHE A 49 -3.40 3.90 -12.16
CA PHE A 49 -3.18 2.68 -11.38
C PHE A 49 -2.41 1.63 -12.21
N THR A 50 -2.30 0.41 -11.69
CA THR A 50 -1.70 -0.72 -12.43
C THR A 50 -2.39 -0.93 -13.77
N PRO A 51 -1.70 -1.45 -14.82
CA PRO A 51 -2.31 -1.71 -16.13
C PRO A 51 -3.54 -2.62 -16.10
N THR A 52 -3.72 -3.38 -15.02
CA THR A 52 -4.86 -4.27 -14.80
C THR A 52 -6.08 -3.57 -14.22
N TRP A 53 -5.93 -2.38 -13.63
CA TRP A 53 -7.01 -1.67 -12.91
C TRP A 53 -8.24 -1.44 -13.79
N HIS A 54 -9.41 -1.89 -13.30
CA HIS A 54 -10.69 -1.81 -14.00
C HIS A 54 -10.68 -2.44 -15.40
N THR A 55 -9.90 -3.51 -15.59
CA THR A 55 -9.88 -4.29 -16.84
C THR A 55 -10.32 -5.72 -16.59
N VAL A 56 -10.65 -6.44 -17.66
CA VAL A 56 -10.88 -7.90 -17.61
C VAL A 56 -9.60 -8.70 -17.33
N ASN A 57 -8.44 -8.04 -17.32
CA ASN A 57 -7.15 -8.65 -17.03
C ASN A 57 -6.80 -8.59 -15.52
N ASP A 58 -7.64 -8.00 -14.68
CA ASP A 58 -7.51 -8.11 -13.23
C ASP A 58 -7.88 -9.53 -12.76
N THR A 59 -6.96 -10.45 -12.99
CA THR A 59 -7.11 -11.89 -12.78
C THR A 59 -5.97 -12.42 -11.93
N MET A 60 -6.10 -13.67 -11.46
CA MET A 60 -5.09 -14.33 -10.63
C MET A 60 -3.71 -14.44 -11.28
N GLU A 61 -3.61 -14.34 -12.62
CA GLU A 61 -2.35 -14.36 -13.36
C GLU A 61 -1.42 -13.19 -12.99
N HIS A 62 -2.00 -12.05 -12.61
CA HIS A 62 -1.25 -10.82 -12.28
C HIS A 62 -1.01 -10.66 -10.77
N ILE A 63 -1.37 -11.66 -9.95
CA ILE A 63 -1.16 -11.63 -8.50
C ILE A 63 0.17 -12.29 -8.14
N ASP A 64 1.06 -11.53 -7.49
CA ASP A 64 2.31 -12.05 -6.92
C ASP A 64 2.19 -12.24 -5.40
N LYS A 65 2.40 -13.48 -4.94
CA LYS A 65 2.48 -13.83 -3.51
C LYS A 65 3.56 -13.06 -2.75
N ASN A 66 4.63 -12.64 -3.42
CA ASN A 66 5.70 -11.87 -2.80
C ASN A 66 5.24 -10.44 -2.45
N THR A 67 4.39 -9.84 -3.30
CA THR A 67 3.73 -8.56 -3.00
C THR A 67 2.82 -8.70 -1.79
N LEU A 68 1.99 -9.75 -1.75
CA LEU A 68 1.13 -10.04 -0.59
C LEU A 68 1.95 -10.23 0.69
N LYS A 69 3.07 -10.97 0.62
CA LYS A 69 3.97 -11.18 1.75
C LYS A 69 4.60 -9.87 2.23
N ALA A 70 5.10 -9.04 1.32
CA ALA A 70 5.74 -7.77 1.66
C ALA A 70 4.77 -6.82 2.37
N VAL A 71 3.55 -6.68 1.86
CA VAL A 71 2.51 -5.83 2.47
C VAL A 71 2.06 -6.41 3.80
N GLY A 72 1.62 -7.68 3.81
CA GLY A 72 1.08 -8.32 5.00
C GLY A 72 2.09 -8.38 6.15
N GLN A 73 3.33 -8.77 5.86
CA GLN A 73 4.37 -8.84 6.90
C GLN A 73 4.74 -7.46 7.45
N THR A 74 4.74 -6.41 6.61
CA THR A 74 4.98 -5.04 7.07
C THR A 74 3.87 -4.55 8.00
N VAL A 75 2.61 -4.82 7.67
CA VAL A 75 1.47 -4.44 8.53
C VAL A 75 1.54 -5.20 9.85
N LEU A 76 1.80 -6.51 9.83
CA LEU A 76 2.01 -7.31 11.04
C LEU A 76 3.13 -6.73 11.92
N GLU A 77 4.27 -6.41 11.33
CA GLU A 77 5.41 -5.82 12.05
C GLU A 77 5.08 -4.47 12.67
N VAL A 78 4.20 -3.67 12.06
CA VAL A 78 3.71 -2.44 12.70
C VAL A 78 2.80 -2.80 13.87
N ILE A 79 1.68 -3.47 13.64
CA ILE A 79 0.64 -3.64 14.67
C ILE A 79 1.08 -4.47 15.88
N TYR A 80 2.02 -5.41 15.71
CA TYR A 80 2.56 -6.20 16.82
C TYR A 80 3.66 -5.47 17.61
N ASN A 81 4.16 -4.32 17.11
CA ASN A 81 5.20 -3.52 17.78
C ASN A 81 4.73 -2.11 18.16
N GLU A 82 3.47 -1.76 17.95
CA GLU A 82 2.86 -0.56 18.53
C GLU A 82 2.68 -0.75 20.06
N LYS A 83 2.80 0.33 20.83
CA LYS A 83 2.68 0.35 22.30
C LYS A 83 1.66 1.37 22.76
#